data_AF-A0AAW1MZH1-F1
#
_entry.id   AF-A0AAW1MZH1-F1
#
_cell.length_a   1.000
_cell.length_b   1.000
_cell.length_c   1.000
_cell.angle_alpha   90.00
_cell.angle_beta   90.00
_cell.angle_gamma   90.00
#
_symmetry.space_group_name_H-M   'P 1'
#
loop_
_entity.id
_entity.type
_entity.pdbx_description
1 polymer ?
#
loop_
_entity_poly.entity_id
_entity_poly.type
_entity_poly.pdbx_seq_one_letter_code
_entity_poly.pdbx_strand_id
1 'polypeptide(L)'
;MAPNYSKVLTRNNILLTASAVTLLWVLKNRRKKKTFQTKRSAEDEVKYLISDKKENITKAHVDRLFFKQICELFRIVVPSWASPEAGFLFMIAGSLVARSICDLWIISYGTKIERVFDSEWNNTEDVNEMAKDWKGTIQNIVDGMCPRKEIFFPEIHKANKWITASVLHEMKIRDEKYKVAIATASTENWEEYRKHRKKVVHLVRSNKEEYLRTIIDGNKSNSSELWKNLKSQLKNYQTKQDEIVFNGQKIKEKKDIANRFNEYFIFSIENIIKEIPNQVLRCVMMLS
;
A
#
# COMPACT_ATOMS: atom_id res chain seq x y z
N MET A 1 -26.01 41.23 -4.17
CA MET A 1 -25.65 40.87 -2.78
C MET A 1 -25.47 39.36 -2.72
N ALA A 2 -24.24 38.87 -2.64
CA ALA A 2 -23.96 37.43 -2.60
C ALA A 2 -23.98 36.92 -1.14
N PRO A 3 -24.62 35.79 -0.84
CA PRO A 3 -24.67 35.26 0.52
C PRO A 3 -23.29 34.80 0.99
N ASN A 4 -22.93 35.16 2.23
CA ASN A 4 -21.62 34.94 2.82
C ASN A 4 -21.52 33.50 3.39
N TYR A 5 -21.05 32.55 2.57
CA TYR A 5 -20.96 31.11 2.91
C TYR A 5 -19.93 30.76 4.01
N SER A 6 -19.08 31.71 4.42
CA SER A 6 -17.99 31.48 5.39
C SER A 6 -18.47 31.13 6.80
N LYS A 7 -19.71 31.48 7.18
CA LYS A 7 -20.26 31.16 8.52
C LYS A 7 -20.81 29.74 8.64
N VAL A 8 -21.02 29.03 7.52
CA VAL A 8 -21.64 27.68 7.53
C VAL A 8 -20.59 26.56 7.51
N LEU A 9 -19.36 26.85 7.08
CA LEU A 9 -18.22 25.92 7.06
C LEU A 9 -17.44 25.92 8.38
N THR A 10 -18.04 25.41 9.46
CA THR A 10 -17.28 24.99 10.66
C THR A 10 -16.95 23.50 10.57
N ARG A 11 -15.85 23.07 11.21
CA ARG A 11 -15.33 21.68 11.13
C ARG A 11 -16.37 20.61 11.51
N ASN A 12 -17.30 20.95 12.41
CA ASN A 12 -18.40 20.06 12.81
C ASN A 12 -19.52 19.99 11.76
N ASN A 13 -19.81 21.10 11.07
CA ASN A 13 -20.79 21.13 9.99
C ASN A 13 -20.30 20.40 8.72
N ILE A 14 -18.98 20.43 8.46
CA ILE A 14 -18.37 19.67 7.36
C ILE A 14 -18.50 18.15 7.59
N LEU A 15 -18.34 17.70 8.83
CA LEU A 15 -18.42 16.27 9.17
C LEU A 15 -19.87 15.75 9.09
N LEU A 16 -20.84 16.56 9.51
CA LEU A 16 -22.27 16.28 9.37
C LEU A 16 -22.74 16.31 7.91
N THR A 17 -22.24 17.25 7.10
CA THR A 17 -22.59 17.29 5.66
C THR A 17 -21.93 16.16 4.87
N ALA A 18 -20.70 15.76 5.22
CA ALA A 18 -20.02 14.62 4.60
C ALA A 18 -20.71 13.28 4.93
N SER A 19 -21.20 13.09 6.17
CA SER A 19 -21.93 11.88 6.54
C SER A 19 -23.31 11.80 5.84
N ALA A 20 -24.00 12.93 5.69
CA ALA A 20 -25.26 13.00 4.95
C ALA A 20 -25.08 12.71 3.45
N VAL A 21 -24.02 13.25 2.82
CA VAL A 21 -23.71 13.01 1.40
C VAL A 21 -23.33 11.55 1.14
N THR A 22 -22.55 10.94 2.03
CA THR A 22 -22.17 9.52 1.90
C THR A 22 -23.37 8.59 2.08
N LEU A 23 -24.26 8.86 3.05
CA LEU A 23 -25.52 8.12 3.20
C LEU A 23 -26.44 8.26 1.98
N LEU A 24 -26.58 9.47 1.41
CA LEU A 24 -27.35 9.70 0.19
C LEU A 24 -26.76 8.97 -1.03
N TRP A 25 -25.43 8.94 -1.16
CA TRP A 25 -24.76 8.19 -2.23
C TRP A 25 -24.97 6.68 -2.11
N VAL A 26 -24.87 6.11 -0.90
CA VAL A 26 -25.13 4.69 -0.63
C VAL A 26 -26.58 4.32 -0.94
N LEU A 27 -27.55 5.16 -0.55
CA LEU A 27 -28.96 4.94 -0.85
C LEU A 27 -29.26 5.02 -2.35
N LYS A 28 -28.63 5.95 -3.08
CA LYS A 28 -28.74 6.05 -4.55
C LYS A 28 -28.14 4.83 -5.25
N ASN A 29 -27.01 4.32 -4.76
CA ASN A 29 -26.36 3.12 -5.34
C ASN A 29 -27.14 1.83 -5.07
N ARG A 30 -27.91 1.75 -3.97
CA ARG A 30 -28.82 0.63 -3.71
C ARG A 30 -30.04 0.60 -4.64
N ARG A 31 -30.51 1.76 -5.13
CA ARG A 31 -31.62 1.82 -6.09
C ARG A 31 -31.24 1.37 -7.51
N LYS A 32 -29.96 1.47 -7.90
CA LYS A 32 -29.50 1.04 -9.24
C LYS A 32 -29.38 -0.48 -9.44
N LYS A 33 -29.55 -1.29 -8.39
CA LYS A 33 -29.43 -2.77 -8.47
C LYS A 33 -30.76 -3.53 -8.70
N LYS A 34 -31.85 -2.85 -9.07
CA LYS A 34 -33.18 -3.51 -9.25
C LYS A 34 -33.70 -3.63 -10.70
N THR A 35 -32.90 -3.34 -11.72
CA THR A 35 -33.38 -3.49 -13.11
C THR A 35 -32.34 -4.16 -13.99
N PHE A 36 -32.19 -5.48 -13.82
CA PHE A 36 -31.67 -6.37 -14.87
C PHE A 36 -32.29 -7.75 -14.64
N GLN A 37 -33.52 -7.92 -15.11
CA GLN A 37 -34.10 -9.24 -15.33
C GLN A 37 -34.03 -9.53 -16.82
N THR A 38 -33.08 -10.38 -17.18
CA THR A 38 -32.89 -10.90 -18.52
C THR A 38 -33.83 -12.09 -18.73
N LYS A 39 -34.51 -12.08 -19.87
CA LYS A 39 -35.35 -13.13 -20.46
C LYS A 39 -34.65 -14.50 -20.36
N ARG A 40 -35.33 -15.52 -19.82
CA ARG A 40 -34.85 -16.92 -19.74
C ARG A 40 -35.39 -17.76 -20.91
N SER A 41 -34.55 -18.64 -21.43
CA SER A 41 -34.80 -19.54 -22.57
C SER A 41 -35.48 -20.84 -22.12
N ALA A 42 -36.22 -21.48 -23.04
CA ALA A 42 -37.11 -22.63 -22.83
C ALA A 42 -36.44 -23.93 -22.33
N GLU A 43 -35.11 -23.98 -22.27
CA GLU A 43 -34.35 -25.15 -21.80
C GLU A 43 -34.40 -25.32 -20.28
N ASP A 44 -34.76 -24.27 -19.52
CA ASP A 44 -34.94 -24.36 -18.07
C ASP A 44 -36.20 -25.16 -17.69
N GLU A 45 -37.29 -25.11 -18.47
CA GLU A 45 -38.58 -25.74 -18.13
C GLU A 45 -38.52 -27.27 -18.12
N VAL A 46 -37.68 -27.91 -18.95
CA VAL A 46 -37.57 -29.38 -18.98
C VAL A 46 -36.79 -29.91 -17.77
N LYS A 47 -35.85 -29.12 -17.22
CA LYS A 47 -35.09 -29.50 -16.00
C LYS A 47 -35.93 -29.38 -14.73
N TYR A 48 -36.99 -28.57 -14.74
CA TYR A 48 -37.91 -28.43 -13.61
C TYR A 48 -38.93 -29.57 -13.48
N LEU A 49 -39.14 -30.37 -14.54
CA LEU A 49 -40.10 -31.49 -14.49
C LEU A 49 -39.49 -32.80 -13.97
N ILE A 50 -38.16 -32.90 -13.81
CA ILE A 50 -37.47 -34.12 -13.38
C ILE A 50 -36.79 -33.99 -11.99
N SER A 51 -36.78 -32.81 -11.38
CA SER A 51 -36.23 -32.66 -10.02
C SER A 51 -37.35 -32.62 -8.98
N ASP A 52 -37.40 -33.70 -8.20
CA ASP A 52 -38.31 -33.95 -7.10
C ASP A 52 -38.63 -32.71 -6.24
N LYS A 53 -39.90 -32.67 -5.83
CA LYS A 53 -40.50 -31.75 -4.87
C LYS A 53 -39.62 -31.63 -3.62
N LYS A 54 -38.72 -30.64 -3.56
CA LYS A 54 -38.01 -30.29 -2.33
C LYS A 54 -39.02 -29.65 -1.38
N GLU A 55 -39.32 -30.35 -0.29
CA GLU A 55 -40.06 -29.76 0.83
C GLU A 55 -39.34 -28.48 1.30
N ASN A 56 -40.11 -27.42 1.54
CA ASN A 56 -39.59 -26.15 2.01
C ASN A 56 -39.06 -26.35 3.44
N ILE A 57 -37.77 -26.64 3.57
CA ILE A 57 -37.09 -26.57 4.87
C ILE A 57 -37.26 -25.12 5.34
N THR A 58 -38.08 -24.94 6.37
CA THR A 58 -38.25 -23.67 7.06
C THR A 58 -36.87 -23.25 7.57
N LYS A 59 -36.27 -22.27 6.89
CA LYS A 59 -34.99 -21.70 7.30
C LYS A 59 -35.15 -21.23 8.74
N ALA A 60 -34.40 -21.83 9.67
CA ALA A 60 -34.40 -21.43 11.06
C ALA A 60 -34.18 -19.91 11.13
N HIS A 61 -35.20 -19.17 11.56
CA HIS A 61 -35.08 -17.75 11.78
C HIS A 61 -34.32 -17.57 13.09
N VAL A 62 -33.03 -17.29 13.00
CA VAL A 62 -32.24 -16.99 14.19
C VAL A 62 -32.58 -15.57 14.61
N ASP A 63 -33.19 -15.43 15.78
CA ASP A 63 -33.66 -14.15 16.28
C ASP A 63 -32.55 -13.13 16.49
N ARG A 64 -32.88 -11.85 16.31
CA ARG A 64 -31.96 -10.74 16.62
C ARG A 64 -31.52 -10.72 18.09
N LEU A 65 -32.34 -11.27 18.99
CA LEU A 65 -32.01 -11.42 20.42
C LEU A 65 -30.88 -12.43 20.64
N PHE A 66 -30.86 -13.52 19.87
CA PHE A 66 -29.80 -14.52 19.93
C PHE A 66 -28.44 -13.93 19.53
N PHE A 67 -28.39 -13.12 18.46
CA PHE A 67 -27.16 -12.42 18.08
C PHE A 67 -26.73 -11.36 19.10
N LYS A 68 -27.68 -10.69 19.78
CA LYS A 68 -27.33 -9.78 20.87
C LYS A 68 -26.66 -10.53 22.03
N GLN A 69 -27.21 -11.66 22.43
CA GLN A 69 -26.65 -12.51 23.49
C GLN A 69 -25.26 -13.06 23.11
N ILE A 70 -25.08 -13.47 21.85
CA ILE A 70 -23.77 -13.89 21.34
C ILE A 70 -22.76 -12.74 21.35
N CYS A 71 -23.16 -11.53 20.95
CA CYS A 71 -22.26 -10.37 20.98
C CYS A 71 -21.88 -9.97 22.42
N GLU A 72 -22.80 -10.11 23.39
CA GLU A 72 -22.50 -9.88 24.81
C GLU A 72 -21.52 -10.93 25.34
N LEU A 73 -21.69 -12.21 25.02
CA LEU A 73 -20.76 -13.28 25.38
C LEU A 73 -19.39 -13.12 24.71
N PHE A 74 -19.36 -12.74 23.42
CA PHE A 74 -18.12 -12.54 22.68
C PHE A 74 -17.28 -11.40 23.27
N ARG A 75 -17.92 -10.36 23.80
CA ARG A 75 -17.27 -9.25 24.52
C ARG A 75 -16.63 -9.68 25.85
N ILE A 76 -17.12 -10.75 26.47
CA ILE A 76 -16.50 -11.34 27.67
C ILE A 76 -15.27 -12.16 27.27
N VAL A 77 -15.35 -12.90 26.16
CA VAL A 77 -14.26 -13.76 25.68
C VAL A 77 -13.08 -12.96 25.11
N VAL A 78 -13.35 -11.84 24.44
CA VAL A 78 -12.31 -10.95 23.89
C VAL A 78 -12.65 -9.49 24.27
N PRO A 79 -11.97 -8.90 25.29
CA PRO A 79 -12.33 -7.61 25.84
C PRO A 79 -12.02 -6.42 24.91
N SER A 80 -11.19 -6.60 23.87
CA SER A 80 -10.85 -5.54 22.92
C SER A 80 -10.44 -6.10 21.55
N TRP A 81 -11.00 -5.54 20.46
CA TRP A 81 -10.61 -5.89 19.08
C TRP A 81 -9.16 -5.48 18.77
N ALA A 82 -8.58 -4.57 19.56
CA ALA A 82 -7.21 -4.06 19.36
C ALA A 82 -6.15 -4.83 20.17
N SER A 83 -6.48 -6.00 20.72
CA SER A 83 -5.52 -6.80 21.50
C SER A 83 -4.82 -7.86 20.64
N PRO A 84 -3.56 -8.23 20.95
CA PRO A 84 -2.84 -9.29 20.24
C PRO A 84 -3.57 -10.65 20.27
N GLU A 85 -4.30 -10.94 21.35
CA GLU A 85 -5.05 -12.17 21.56
C GLU A 85 -6.23 -12.30 20.58
N ALA A 86 -6.92 -11.18 20.30
CA ALA A 86 -7.98 -11.13 19.30
C ALA A 86 -7.47 -11.47 17.90
N GLY A 87 -6.24 -11.04 17.58
CA GLY A 87 -5.56 -11.34 16.33
C GLY A 87 -5.31 -12.82 16.14
N PHE A 88 -4.77 -13.50 17.15
CA PHE A 88 -4.53 -14.95 17.09
C PHE A 88 -5.82 -15.76 16.97
N LEU A 89 -6.86 -15.38 17.71
CA LEU A 89 -8.18 -16.03 17.63
C LEU A 89 -8.77 -15.90 16.23
N PHE A 90 -8.71 -14.72 15.62
CA PHE A 90 -9.20 -14.52 14.26
C PHE A 90 -8.35 -15.27 13.22
N MET A 91 -7.03 -15.39 13.44
CA MET A 91 -6.14 -16.14 12.56
C MET A 91 -6.46 -17.65 12.59
N ILE A 92 -6.73 -18.22 13.77
CA ILE A 92 -7.16 -19.62 13.92
C ILE A 92 -8.53 -19.83 13.28
N ALA A 93 -9.49 -18.96 13.55
CA ALA A 93 -10.82 -19.02 12.94
C ALA A 93 -10.74 -18.93 11.40
N GLY A 94 -9.93 -18.01 10.88
CA GLY A 94 -9.66 -17.87 9.45
C GLY A 94 -9.00 -19.11 8.87
N SER A 95 -8.05 -19.72 9.58
CA SER A 95 -7.41 -20.98 9.17
C SER A 95 -8.40 -22.14 9.06
N LEU A 96 -9.30 -22.29 10.04
CA LEU A 96 -10.34 -23.32 10.04
C LEU A 96 -11.35 -23.14 8.91
N VAL A 97 -11.77 -21.90 8.64
CA VAL A 97 -12.67 -21.59 7.52
C VAL A 97 -11.97 -21.81 6.18
N ALA A 98 -10.71 -21.37 6.05
CA ALA A 98 -9.92 -21.60 4.84
C ALA A 98 -9.75 -23.10 4.55
N ARG A 99 -9.51 -23.91 5.59
CA ARG A 99 -9.46 -25.38 5.46
C ARG A 99 -10.76 -25.94 4.91
N SER A 100 -11.90 -25.56 5.48
CA SER A 100 -13.22 -26.03 5.02
C SER A 100 -13.52 -25.61 3.57
N ILE A 101 -13.14 -24.38 3.19
CA ILE A 101 -13.31 -23.90 1.82
C ILE A 101 -12.39 -24.67 0.86
N CYS A 102 -11.14 -24.92 1.23
CA CYS A 102 -10.21 -25.74 0.43
C CYS A 102 -10.73 -27.16 0.25
N ASP A 103 -11.23 -27.81 1.31
CA ASP A 103 -11.77 -29.17 1.25
C ASP A 103 -12.99 -29.24 0.30
N LEU A 104 -13.93 -28.29 0.41
CA LEU A 104 -15.08 -28.20 -0.50
C LEU A 104 -14.66 -27.90 -1.94
N TRP A 105 -13.66 -27.03 -2.11
CA TRP A 105 -13.11 -26.70 -3.42
C TRP A 105 -12.50 -27.94 -4.07
N ILE A 106 -11.62 -28.68 -3.38
CA ILE A 106 -11.01 -29.90 -3.90
C ILE A 106 -12.07 -30.94 -4.32
N ILE A 107 -13.10 -31.18 -3.51
CA ILE A 107 -14.17 -32.13 -3.83
C ILE A 107 -14.94 -31.69 -5.09
N SER A 108 -15.29 -30.41 -5.18
CA SER A 108 -16.05 -29.88 -6.33
C SER A 108 -15.26 -29.92 -7.64
N TYR A 109 -13.93 -29.80 -7.59
CA TYR A 109 -13.07 -29.88 -8.77
C TYR A 109 -12.72 -31.32 -9.12
N GLY A 110 -12.53 -32.21 -8.15
CA GLY A 110 -12.37 -33.65 -8.38
C GLY A 110 -13.56 -34.23 -9.17
N THR A 111 -14.78 -33.94 -8.73
CA THR A 111 -16.01 -34.37 -9.44
C THR A 111 -16.16 -33.75 -10.84
N LYS A 112 -15.60 -32.55 -11.07
CA LYS A 112 -15.59 -31.94 -12.41
C LYS A 112 -14.60 -32.66 -13.34
N ILE A 113 -13.43 -33.06 -12.82
CA ILE A 113 -12.42 -33.82 -13.57
C ILE A 113 -12.97 -35.21 -13.91
N GLU A 114 -13.61 -35.91 -12.96
CA GLU A 114 -14.22 -37.22 -13.19
C GLU A 114 -15.27 -37.17 -14.31
N ARG A 115 -16.16 -36.18 -14.32
CA ARG A 115 -17.18 -36.05 -15.38
C ARG A 115 -16.58 -35.83 -16.76
N VAL A 116 -15.51 -35.04 -16.83
CA VAL A 116 -14.82 -34.76 -18.09
C VAL A 116 -14.10 -36.02 -18.57
N PHE A 117 -13.45 -36.73 -17.64
CA PHE A 117 -12.85 -38.04 -17.89
C PHE A 117 -13.87 -39.04 -18.45
N ASP A 118 -15.01 -39.23 -17.77
CA ASP A 118 -16.07 -40.15 -18.21
C ASP A 118 -16.64 -39.80 -19.60
N SER A 119 -16.65 -38.52 -19.98
CA SER A 119 -17.16 -38.07 -21.28
C SER A 119 -16.17 -38.23 -22.43
N GLU A 120 -14.87 -38.25 -22.15
CA GLU A 120 -13.81 -38.21 -23.18
C GLU A 120 -13.37 -39.62 -23.61
N TRP A 121 -13.42 -40.61 -22.70
CA TRP A 121 -12.95 -41.99 -22.96
C TRP A 121 -13.81 -42.81 -23.95
N ASN A 122 -14.97 -42.30 -24.37
CA ASN A 122 -15.88 -43.02 -25.26
C ASN A 122 -15.75 -42.63 -26.74
N ASN A 123 -14.84 -41.73 -27.12
CA ASN A 123 -14.87 -41.07 -28.44
C ASN A 123 -13.72 -41.41 -29.41
N THR A 124 -12.64 -42.09 -28.99
CA THR A 124 -11.45 -42.28 -29.85
C THR A 124 -10.88 -43.70 -29.79
N GLU A 125 -10.65 -44.31 -30.96
CA GLU A 125 -10.01 -45.63 -31.10
C GLU A 125 -8.47 -45.58 -30.96
N ASP A 126 -7.84 -44.41 -31.16
CA ASP A 126 -6.38 -44.23 -31.03
C ASP A 126 -5.98 -43.71 -29.63
N VAL A 127 -5.18 -44.52 -28.94
CA VAL A 127 -4.64 -44.25 -27.60
C VAL A 127 -3.74 -43.01 -27.56
N ASN A 128 -3.00 -42.71 -28.64
CA ASN A 128 -2.07 -41.57 -28.68
C ASN A 128 -2.81 -40.24 -28.81
N GLU A 129 -3.88 -40.22 -29.60
CA GLU A 129 -4.74 -39.04 -29.75
C GLU A 129 -5.52 -38.76 -28.45
N MET A 130 -6.06 -39.81 -27.83
CA MET A 130 -6.72 -39.74 -26.52
C MET A 130 -5.79 -39.17 -25.43
N ALA A 131 -4.53 -39.61 -25.39
CA ALA A 131 -3.56 -39.10 -24.42
C ALA A 131 -3.23 -37.61 -24.63
N LYS A 132 -3.25 -37.15 -25.89
CA LYS A 132 -2.99 -35.75 -26.24
C LYS A 132 -4.16 -34.85 -25.86
N ASP A 133 -5.39 -35.28 -26.14
CA ASP A 133 -6.61 -34.55 -25.78
C ASP A 133 -6.78 -34.50 -24.26
N TRP A 134 -6.57 -35.62 -23.58
CA TRP A 134 -6.55 -35.68 -22.12
C TRP A 134 -5.57 -34.68 -21.50
N LYS A 135 -4.35 -34.59 -22.04
CA LYS A 135 -3.35 -33.62 -21.59
C LYS A 135 -3.83 -32.18 -21.79
N GLY A 136 -4.45 -31.88 -22.93
CA GLY A 136 -5.01 -30.56 -23.22
C GLY A 136 -6.14 -30.18 -22.27
N THR A 137 -7.04 -31.12 -22.00
CA THR A 137 -8.17 -30.95 -21.10
C THR A 137 -7.71 -30.71 -19.66
N ILE A 138 -6.74 -31.49 -19.17
CA ILE A 138 -6.13 -31.25 -17.85
C ILE A 138 -5.44 -29.89 -17.80
N GLN A 139 -4.68 -29.53 -18.82
CA GLN A 139 -3.98 -28.24 -18.87
C GLN A 139 -4.97 -27.07 -18.77
N ASN A 140 -6.10 -27.13 -19.49
CA ASN A 140 -7.15 -26.11 -19.43
C ASN A 140 -7.80 -26.02 -18.03
N ILE A 141 -8.03 -27.16 -17.37
CA ILE A 141 -8.58 -27.18 -16.01
C ILE A 141 -7.57 -26.59 -15.02
N VAL A 142 -6.29 -26.95 -15.13
CA VAL A 142 -5.20 -26.45 -14.29
C VAL A 142 -5.00 -24.94 -14.49
N ASP A 143 -5.04 -24.45 -15.72
CA ASP A 143 -4.90 -23.01 -16.01
C ASP A 143 -6.10 -22.21 -15.48
N GLY A 144 -7.29 -22.82 -15.43
CA GLY A 144 -8.46 -22.25 -14.76
C GLY A 144 -8.37 -22.25 -13.22
N MET A 145 -7.72 -23.27 -12.64
CA MET A 145 -7.51 -23.38 -11.18
C MET A 145 -6.37 -22.49 -10.68
N CYS A 146 -5.30 -22.37 -11.46
CA CYS A 146 -4.08 -21.69 -11.09
C CYS A 146 -3.59 -20.85 -12.28
N PRO A 147 -4.27 -19.72 -12.56
CA PRO A 147 -3.86 -18.85 -13.65
C PRO A 147 -2.46 -18.32 -13.36
N ARG A 148 -1.51 -18.65 -14.24
CA ARG A 148 -0.15 -18.12 -14.15
C ARG A 148 -0.21 -16.61 -14.35
N LYS A 149 0.03 -15.86 -13.27
CA LYS A 149 0.13 -14.40 -13.32
C LYS A 149 1.59 -14.02 -13.31
N GLU A 150 2.01 -13.33 -14.36
CA GLU A 150 3.29 -12.63 -14.36
C GLU A 150 3.15 -11.40 -13.47
N ILE A 151 3.83 -11.41 -12.33
CA ILE A 151 3.94 -10.24 -11.46
C ILE A 151 5.13 -9.41 -11.92
N PHE A 152 4.87 -8.18 -12.35
CA PHE A 152 5.93 -7.23 -12.66
C PHE A 152 6.56 -6.74 -11.36
N PHE A 153 7.84 -7.02 -11.17
CA PHE A 153 8.62 -6.40 -10.11
C PHE A 153 9.18 -5.08 -10.64
N PRO A 154 8.68 -3.91 -10.19
CA PRO A 154 9.32 -2.66 -10.57
C PRO A 154 10.77 -2.68 -10.06
N GLU A 155 11.70 -2.28 -10.93
CA GLU A 155 13.11 -2.17 -10.59
C GLU A 155 13.36 -0.95 -9.69
N ILE A 156 12.82 -0.99 -8.47
CA ILE A 156 12.89 0.08 -7.46
C ILE A 156 14.34 0.51 -7.21
N HIS A 157 15.28 -0.43 -7.31
CA HIS A 157 16.69 -0.17 -7.12
C HIS A 157 17.37 0.50 -8.31
N LYS A 158 16.93 0.26 -9.57
CA LYS A 158 17.46 0.98 -10.74
C LYS A 158 17.05 2.45 -10.77
N ALA A 159 15.88 2.78 -10.20
CA ALA A 159 15.43 4.16 -10.08
C ALA A 159 16.29 5.00 -9.11
N ASN A 160 16.93 4.35 -8.12
CA ASN A 160 17.77 5.02 -7.14
C ASN A 160 19.22 5.08 -7.59
N LYS A 161 19.62 6.20 -8.20
CA LYS A 161 20.94 6.41 -8.80
C LYS A 161 22.13 6.27 -7.83
N TRP A 162 21.90 6.33 -6.51
CA TRP A 162 22.93 6.14 -5.49
C TRP A 162 23.05 4.69 -4.98
N ILE A 163 22.28 3.73 -5.51
CA ILE A 163 22.39 2.30 -5.18
C ILE A 163 23.32 1.63 -6.19
N THR A 164 24.59 1.49 -5.80
CA THR A 164 25.63 0.82 -6.60
C THR A 164 25.65 -0.69 -6.34
N ALA A 165 26.29 -1.47 -7.21
CA ALA A 165 26.50 -2.90 -7.00
C ALA A 165 27.15 -3.24 -5.64
N SER A 166 28.04 -2.38 -5.13
CA SER A 166 28.64 -2.50 -3.80
C SER A 166 27.60 -2.39 -2.66
N VAL A 167 26.62 -1.49 -2.79
CA VAL A 167 25.50 -1.36 -1.84
C VAL A 167 24.64 -2.62 -1.85
N LEU A 168 24.33 -3.14 -3.04
CA LEU A 168 23.55 -4.36 -3.19
C LEU A 168 24.26 -5.57 -2.58
N HIS A 169 25.58 -5.68 -2.76
CA HIS A 169 26.39 -6.73 -2.15
C HIS A 169 26.32 -6.70 -0.63
N GLU A 170 26.49 -5.52 -0.02
CA GLU A 170 26.39 -5.37 1.44
C GLU A 170 24.96 -5.59 1.97
N MET A 171 23.93 -5.23 1.19
CA MET A 171 22.54 -5.55 1.53
C MET A 171 22.30 -7.05 1.55
N LYS A 172 22.87 -7.78 0.58
CA LYS A 172 22.78 -9.24 0.54
C LYS A 172 23.45 -9.88 1.75
N ILE A 173 24.68 -9.46 2.09
CA ILE A 173 25.40 -9.96 3.28
C ILE A 173 24.59 -9.67 4.55
N ARG A 174 24.05 -8.44 4.68
CA ARG A 174 23.19 -8.08 5.83
C ARG A 174 22.01 -9.05 5.95
N ASP A 175 21.34 -9.37 4.85
CA ASP A 175 20.15 -10.21 4.85
C ASP A 175 20.50 -11.68 5.15
N GLU A 176 21.64 -12.16 4.67
CA GLU A 176 22.20 -13.47 5.03
C GLU A 176 22.50 -13.55 6.54
N LYS A 177 23.19 -12.54 7.09
CA LYS A 177 23.49 -12.48 8.53
C LYS A 177 22.24 -12.36 9.39
N TYR A 178 21.21 -11.66 8.92
CA TYR A 178 19.92 -11.58 9.61
C TYR A 178 19.25 -12.95 9.72
N LYS A 179 19.26 -13.76 8.65
CA LYS A 179 18.71 -15.13 8.66
C LYS A 179 19.46 -16.00 9.67
N VAL A 180 20.78 -15.93 9.69
CA VAL A 180 21.62 -16.67 10.65
C VAL A 180 21.34 -16.23 12.10
N ALA A 181 21.23 -14.91 12.34
CA ALA A 181 20.95 -14.38 13.68
C ALA A 181 19.58 -14.83 14.23
N ILE A 182 18.55 -14.88 13.36
CA ILE A 182 17.24 -15.42 13.73
C ILE A 182 17.33 -16.91 14.07
N ALA A 183 18.04 -17.70 13.26
CA ALA A 183 18.08 -19.15 13.40
C ALA A 183 18.85 -19.58 14.67
N THR A 184 19.97 -18.93 14.98
CA THR A 184 20.88 -19.37 16.05
C THR A 184 20.59 -18.67 17.40
N ALA A 185 19.87 -17.55 17.41
CA ALA A 185 19.62 -16.73 18.61
C ALA A 185 20.87 -16.32 19.42
N SER A 186 22.07 -16.41 18.83
CA SER A 186 23.35 -16.04 19.46
C SER A 186 23.62 -14.54 19.37
N THR A 187 24.13 -13.97 20.46
CA THR A 187 24.52 -12.55 20.56
C THR A 187 25.55 -12.15 19.50
N GLU A 188 26.52 -13.02 19.21
CA GLU A 188 27.59 -12.75 18.22
C GLU A 188 27.02 -12.57 16.80
N ASN A 189 26.11 -13.46 16.39
CA ASN A 189 25.45 -13.37 15.08
C ASN A 189 24.59 -12.10 14.95
N TRP A 190 23.99 -11.64 16.07
CA TRP A 190 23.28 -10.36 16.10
C TRP A 190 24.21 -9.15 15.98
N GLU A 191 25.42 -9.22 16.54
CA GLU A 191 26.44 -8.17 16.39
C GLU A 191 26.97 -8.08 14.96
N GLU A 192 27.23 -9.23 14.32
CA GLU A 192 27.60 -9.27 12.90
C GLU A 192 26.52 -8.66 12.00
N TYR A 193 25.25 -9.02 12.21
CA TYR A 193 24.14 -8.39 11.51
C TYR A 193 24.11 -6.87 11.75
N ARG A 194 24.27 -6.42 12.99
CA ARG A 194 24.28 -4.99 13.33
C ARG A 194 25.43 -4.25 12.65
N LYS A 195 26.60 -4.88 12.52
CA LYS A 195 27.77 -4.36 11.81
C LYS A 195 27.46 -4.13 10.32
N HIS A 196 26.95 -5.15 9.62
CA HIS A 196 26.58 -5.01 8.20
C HIS A 196 25.40 -4.07 7.98
N ARG A 197 24.40 -4.06 8.87
CA ARG A 197 23.29 -3.08 8.81
C ARG A 197 23.81 -1.64 8.89
N LYS A 198 24.72 -1.36 9.83
CA LYS A 198 25.37 -0.03 9.95
C LYS A 198 26.17 0.30 8.69
N LYS A 199 26.93 -0.68 8.17
CA LYS A 199 27.72 -0.53 6.94
C LYS A 199 26.84 -0.19 5.73
N VAL A 200 25.72 -0.88 5.54
CA VAL A 200 24.73 -0.57 4.49
C VAL A 200 24.20 0.86 4.64
N VAL A 201 23.83 1.27 5.85
CA VAL A 201 23.33 2.65 6.10
C VAL A 201 24.40 3.68 5.76
N HIS A 202 25.65 3.44 6.17
CA HIS A 202 26.77 4.33 5.87
C HIS A 202 27.03 4.42 4.36
N LEU A 203 27.08 3.28 3.68
CA LEU A 203 27.34 3.22 2.23
C LEU A 203 26.24 3.89 1.42
N VAL A 204 24.96 3.70 1.80
CA VAL A 204 23.83 4.41 1.16
C VAL A 204 23.95 5.93 1.35
N ARG A 205 24.34 6.39 2.54
CA ARG A 205 24.52 7.82 2.82
C ARG A 205 25.70 8.39 2.02
N SER A 206 26.84 7.71 2.04
CA SER A 206 28.06 8.11 1.34
C SER A 206 27.85 8.16 -0.18
N ASN A 207 27.28 7.12 -0.78
CA ASN A 207 26.99 7.11 -2.22
C ASN A 207 25.96 8.17 -2.61
N LYS A 208 24.97 8.43 -1.75
CA LYS A 208 23.99 9.49 -2.00
C LYS A 208 24.65 10.86 -1.96
N GLU A 209 25.55 11.08 -1.01
CA GLU A 209 26.32 12.31 -0.91
C GLU A 209 27.22 12.51 -2.13
N GLU A 210 27.97 11.48 -2.53
CA GLU A 210 28.82 11.50 -3.72
C GLU A 210 28.02 11.81 -5.00
N TYR A 211 26.87 11.16 -5.17
CA TYR A 211 25.96 11.45 -6.28
C TYR A 211 25.47 12.90 -6.27
N LEU A 212 25.11 13.45 -5.10
CA LEU A 212 24.69 14.84 -5.01
C LEU A 212 25.84 15.81 -5.26
N ARG A 213 27.05 15.50 -4.78
CA ARG A 213 28.26 16.29 -5.06
C ARG A 213 28.53 16.36 -6.56
N THR A 214 28.47 15.24 -7.28
CA THR A 214 28.69 15.23 -8.75
C THR A 214 27.65 16.06 -9.50
N ILE A 215 26.38 16.07 -9.08
CA ILE A 215 25.36 16.96 -9.65
C ILE A 215 25.69 18.44 -9.40
N ILE A 216 26.09 18.78 -8.17
CA ILE A 216 26.39 20.16 -7.78
C ILE A 216 27.62 20.65 -8.54
N ASP A 217 28.69 19.85 -8.55
CA ASP A 217 29.94 20.18 -9.23
C ASP A 217 29.76 20.30 -10.74
N GLY A 218 28.95 19.43 -11.35
CA GLY A 218 28.65 19.46 -12.78
C GLY A 218 27.79 20.66 -13.23
N ASN A 219 27.05 21.31 -12.32
CA ASN A 219 26.13 22.40 -12.64
C ASN A 219 26.52 23.75 -11.98
N LYS A 220 27.78 23.92 -11.58
CA LYS A 220 28.28 25.16 -10.92
C LYS A 220 28.01 26.43 -11.72
N SER A 221 28.06 26.35 -13.05
CA SER A 221 27.82 27.48 -13.97
C SER A 221 26.35 27.72 -14.31
N ASN A 222 25.47 26.72 -14.11
CA ASN A 222 24.07 26.77 -14.50
C ASN A 222 23.14 26.47 -13.33
N SER A 223 22.80 27.53 -12.58
CA SER A 223 21.91 27.44 -11.41
C SER A 223 20.52 26.90 -11.77
N SER A 224 19.98 27.25 -12.94
CA SER A 224 18.66 26.78 -13.40
C SER A 224 18.62 25.26 -13.57
N GLU A 225 19.66 24.69 -14.17
CA GLU A 225 19.79 23.26 -14.41
C GLU A 225 20.08 22.48 -13.12
N LEU A 226 20.93 23.03 -12.24
CA LEU A 226 21.14 22.53 -10.88
C LEU A 226 19.81 22.42 -10.12
N TRP A 227 18.99 23.47 -10.15
CA TRP A 227 17.70 23.49 -9.46
C TRP A 227 16.69 22.51 -10.06
N LYS A 228 16.66 22.31 -11.39
CA LYS A 228 15.83 21.28 -12.02
C LYS A 228 16.25 19.88 -11.56
N ASN A 229 17.55 19.60 -11.57
CA ASN A 229 18.10 18.32 -11.14
C ASN A 229 17.81 18.04 -9.67
N LEU A 230 18.04 19.00 -8.77
CA LEU A 230 17.72 18.85 -7.34
C LEU A 230 16.23 18.67 -7.09
N LYS A 231 15.36 19.47 -7.73
CA LYS A 231 13.91 19.34 -7.58
C LYS A 231 13.41 17.96 -8.02
N SER A 232 14.00 17.36 -9.04
CA SER A 232 13.65 15.99 -9.46
C SER A 232 13.95 14.92 -8.40
N GLN A 233 14.94 15.17 -7.54
CA GLN A 233 15.36 14.24 -6.49
C GLN A 233 14.59 14.43 -5.17
N LEU A 234 13.96 15.59 -4.98
CA LEU A 234 13.18 15.92 -3.80
C LEU A 234 11.71 15.56 -4.04
N LYS A 235 11.08 14.88 -3.09
CA LYS A 235 9.62 14.67 -3.13
C LYS A 235 8.93 16.03 -2.98
N ASN A 236 8.00 16.35 -3.89
CA ASN A 236 7.16 17.54 -3.79
C ASN A 236 6.22 17.42 -2.59
N TYR A 237 6.66 17.88 -1.42
CA TYR A 237 5.75 18.25 -0.35
C TYR A 237 5.16 19.62 -0.70
N GLN A 238 4.06 19.64 -1.45
CA GLN A 238 3.27 20.85 -1.58
C GLN A 238 2.51 21.08 -0.26
N THR A 239 3.20 21.60 0.75
CA THR A 239 2.52 22.24 1.88
C THR A 239 2.13 23.65 1.45
N LYS A 240 0.84 23.92 1.28
CA LYS A 240 0.33 25.30 1.22
C LYS A 240 0.60 25.95 2.58
N GLN A 241 1.69 26.68 2.67
CA GLN A 241 1.99 27.52 3.82
C GLN A 241 1.42 28.92 3.52
N ASP A 242 0.17 29.13 3.92
CA ASP A 242 -0.54 30.41 3.73
C ASP A 242 -0.34 31.36 4.92
N GLU A 243 0.36 30.93 5.98
CA GLU A 243 0.59 31.71 7.21
C GLU A 243 2.00 31.45 7.75
N ILE A 244 2.73 32.52 8.09
CA ILE A 244 4.05 32.44 8.73
C ILE A 244 3.99 33.23 10.05
N VAL A 245 4.55 32.65 11.11
CA VAL A 245 4.70 33.30 12.42
C VAL A 245 6.10 33.88 12.52
N PHE A 246 6.21 35.20 12.45
CA PHE A 246 7.46 35.93 12.73
C PHE A 246 7.31 36.66 14.07
N ASN A 247 8.18 36.41 15.04
CA ASN A 247 8.17 37.04 16.38
C ASN A 247 6.81 37.01 17.08
N GLY A 248 6.08 35.89 16.96
CA GLY A 248 4.74 35.73 17.56
C GLY A 248 3.58 36.37 16.78
N GLN A 249 3.87 37.14 15.72
CA GLN A 249 2.84 37.75 14.86
C GLN A 249 2.55 36.84 13.66
N LYS A 250 1.26 36.49 13.48
CA LYS A 250 0.78 35.72 12.32
C LYS A 250 0.58 36.65 11.13
N ILE A 251 1.33 36.41 10.06
CA ILE A 251 1.26 37.21 8.83
C ILE A 251 0.72 36.31 7.71
N LYS A 252 -0.30 36.80 7.01
CA LYS A 252 -0.97 36.09 5.91
C LYS A 252 -0.74 36.75 4.55
N GLU A 253 -0.29 38.00 4.55
CA GLU A 253 -0.11 38.78 3.33
C GLU A 253 1.25 38.50 2.69
N LYS A 254 1.25 38.12 1.41
CA LYS A 254 2.45 37.68 0.68
C LYS A 254 3.52 38.77 0.58
N LYS A 255 3.11 40.04 0.43
CA LYS A 255 4.01 41.18 0.32
C LYS A 255 4.75 41.43 1.64
N ASP A 256 4.03 41.39 2.76
CA ASP A 256 4.61 41.57 4.08
C ASP A 256 5.54 40.42 4.47
N ILE A 257 5.19 39.19 4.08
CA ILE A 257 6.08 38.03 4.22
C ILE A 257 7.39 38.28 3.47
N ALA A 258 7.33 38.71 2.21
CA ALA A 258 8.53 38.96 1.40
C ALA A 258 9.41 40.07 1.99
N ASN A 259 8.81 41.18 2.43
CA ASN A 259 9.54 42.28 3.05
C ASN A 259 10.24 41.85 4.34
N ARG A 260 9.55 41.12 5.23
CA ARG A 260 10.16 40.62 6.47
C ARG A 260 11.25 39.59 6.26
N PHE A 261 11.11 38.74 5.23
CA PHE A 261 12.21 37.86 4.84
C PHE A 261 13.43 38.65 4.38
N ASN A 262 13.23 39.67 3.54
CA ASN A 262 14.33 40.52 3.07
C ASN A 262 15.03 41.21 4.25
N GLU A 263 14.26 41.81 5.16
CA GLU A 263 14.78 42.43 6.38
C GLU A 263 15.55 41.43 7.25
N TYR A 264 14.99 40.23 7.47
CA TYR A 264 15.66 39.17 8.23
C TYR A 264 16.97 38.74 7.59
N PHE A 265 17.01 38.56 6.27
CA PHE A 265 18.24 38.17 5.58
C PHE A 265 19.29 39.27 5.66
N ILE A 266 18.92 40.53 5.42
CA ILE A 266 19.84 41.68 5.56
C ILE A 266 20.38 41.73 7.00
N PHE A 267 19.51 41.67 8.00
CA PHE A 267 19.90 41.69 9.41
C PHE A 267 20.77 40.50 9.81
N SER A 268 20.48 39.30 9.30
CA SER A 268 21.30 38.10 9.54
C SER A 268 22.69 38.25 8.96
N ILE A 269 22.81 38.83 7.76
CA ILE A 269 24.10 39.09 7.10
C ILE A 269 24.87 40.14 7.89
N GLU A 270 24.22 41.22 8.33
CA GLU A 270 24.85 42.24 9.17
C GLU A 270 25.37 41.67 10.49
N ASN A 271 24.62 40.76 11.13
CA ASN A 271 25.06 40.11 12.36
C ASN A 271 26.24 39.17 12.10
N ILE A 272 26.20 38.39 11.02
CA ILE A 272 27.32 37.54 10.62
C ILE A 272 28.57 38.41 10.38
N ILE A 273 28.45 39.54 9.70
CA ILE A 273 29.57 40.48 9.47
C ILE A 273 30.12 41.02 10.79
N LYS A 274 29.25 41.34 11.76
CA LYS A 274 29.65 41.82 13.09
C LYS A 274 30.32 40.74 13.95
N GLU A 275 29.95 39.48 13.78
CA GLU A 275 30.54 38.35 14.51
C GLU A 275 31.89 37.89 13.93
N ILE A 276 32.25 38.32 12.71
CA ILE A 276 33.58 38.06 12.17
C ILE A 276 34.60 38.97 12.89
N PRO A 277 35.59 38.42 13.62
CA PRO A 277 36.59 39.22 14.31
C PRO A 277 37.42 40.04 13.30
N ASN A 278 37.57 41.34 13.59
CA ASN A 278 38.29 42.36 12.81
C ASN A 278 39.75 42.02 12.41
N GLN A 279 40.31 40.89 12.85
CA GLN A 279 41.62 40.41 12.42
C GLN A 279 41.65 39.94 10.96
N VAL A 280 40.54 39.42 10.42
CA VAL A 280 40.50 38.94 9.03
C VAL A 280 40.43 40.10 8.03
N LEU A 281 39.74 41.19 8.37
CA LEU A 281 39.61 42.39 7.53
C LEU A 281 40.94 43.16 7.37
N ARG A 282 41.85 43.12 8.36
CA ARG A 282 43.19 43.72 8.23
C ARG A 282 44.13 42.94 7.30
N CYS A 283 43.97 41.62 7.19
CA CYS A 283 44.81 40.81 6.30
C CYS A 283 44.45 40.99 4.82
N VAL A 284 43.18 41.28 4.49
CA VAL A 284 42.76 41.49 3.10
C VAL A 284 43.10 42.89 2.59
N MET A 285 43.06 43.93 3.44
CA MET A 285 43.44 45.29 3.04
C MET A 285 44.96 45.58 3.03
N MET A 286 45.81 44.69 3.57
CA MET A 286 47.27 44.82 3.44
C MET A 286 47.85 44.12 2.19
N LEU A 287 47.00 43.54 1.33
CA LEU A 287 47.40 42.85 0.09
C LEU A 287 46.89 43.54 -1.19
N SER A 288 46.40 44.78 -1.08
CA SER A 288 46.11 45.69 -2.22
C SER A 288 46.99 46.91 -2.16
#